data_AF-A0A2J7VBB2-F1
#
_entry.id   AF-A0A2J7VBB2-F1
#
_cell.length_a   1.000
_cell.length_b   1.000
_cell.length_c   1.000
_cell.angle_alpha   90.00
_cell.angle_beta   90.00
_cell.angle_gamma   90.00
#
_symmetry.space_group_name_H-M   'P 1'
#
loop_
_entity.id
_entity.type
_entity.pdbx_description
1 polymer ?
#
loop_
_entity_poly.entity_id
_entity_poly.type
_entity_poly.pdbx_seq_one_letter_code
_entity_poly.pdbx_strand_id
1 'polypeptide(L)'
;MSFWVVASLNLTVAHELLHRPVRWQRIAARLLAGSIGYFQMLEEHRSHHLQAGGRDNGDSPEVQESVFAYAMRRYVRSFQVAQEWEHLDQLRCGRARWNNRIAWTALITMAVMACFGLVAGWRGVVFHGLVILGTAFTMQAITYIQH
;
A
#
# COMPACT_ATOMS: atom_id res chain seq x y z
N MET A 1 5.39 6.34 -21.14
CA MET A 1 5.40 5.66 -19.82
C MET A 1 4.08 4.92 -19.66
N SER A 2 4.10 3.63 -19.30
CA SER A 2 2.85 2.89 -19.03
C SER A 2 2.22 3.37 -17.72
N PHE A 3 0.89 3.34 -17.63
CA PHE A 3 0.15 3.92 -16.49
C PHE A 3 0.53 3.26 -15.15
N TRP A 4 0.79 1.95 -15.16
CA TRP A 4 1.32 1.24 -14.01
C TRP A 4 2.67 1.79 -13.54
N VAL A 5 3.65 2.00 -14.42
CA VAL A 5 4.97 2.54 -14.01
C VAL A 5 4.82 3.90 -13.31
N VAL A 6 3.93 4.76 -13.81
CA VAL A 6 3.63 6.04 -13.17
C VAL A 6 3.02 5.84 -11.78
N ALA A 7 2.07 4.92 -11.64
CA ALA A 7 1.46 4.59 -10.35
C ALA A 7 2.48 4.06 -9.34
N SER A 8 3.39 3.16 -9.75
CA SER A 8 4.47 2.65 -8.91
C SER A 8 5.45 3.74 -8.47
N LEU A 9 5.82 4.67 -9.35
CA LEU A 9 6.68 5.79 -8.99
C LEU A 9 6.01 6.75 -7.99
N ASN A 10 4.70 6.97 -8.11
CA ASN A 10 3.95 7.79 -7.15
C ASN A 10 3.98 7.21 -5.72
N LEU A 11 4.20 5.91 -5.57
CA LEU A 11 4.34 5.30 -4.25
C LEU A 11 5.61 5.78 -3.53
N THR A 12 6.69 6.08 -4.26
CA THR A 12 7.90 6.68 -3.67
C THR A 12 7.66 8.11 -3.21
N VAL A 13 6.88 8.88 -3.97
CA VAL A 13 6.45 10.22 -3.57
C VAL A 13 5.57 10.16 -2.32
N ALA A 14 4.63 9.22 -2.25
CA ALA A 14 3.80 9.01 -1.08
C ALA A 14 4.61 8.62 0.16
N HIS A 15 5.61 7.73 0.01
CA HIS A 15 6.57 7.37 1.06
C HIS A 15 7.30 8.60 1.57
N GLU A 16 7.89 9.41 0.68
CA GLU A 16 8.64 10.58 1.10
C GLU A 16 7.74 11.63 1.79
N LEU A 17 6.53 11.84 1.30
CA LEU A 17 5.55 12.73 1.94
C LEU A 17 5.12 12.27 3.33
N LEU A 18 5.06 10.95 3.56
CA LEU A 18 4.72 10.38 4.86
C LEU A 18 5.79 10.70 5.93
N HIS A 19 7.06 10.77 5.53
CA HIS A 19 8.16 11.12 6.44
C HIS A 19 8.16 12.58 6.87
N ARG A 20 7.46 13.44 6.14
CA ARG A 20 7.43 14.86 6.47
C ARG A 20 6.58 15.15 7.72
N PRO A 21 6.97 16.15 8.53
CA PRO A 21 6.27 16.48 9.77
C PRO A 21 4.93 17.20 9.53
N VAL A 22 4.74 17.78 8.35
CA VAL A 22 3.59 18.65 8.06
C VAL A 22 2.32 17.83 7.81
N ARG A 23 1.24 18.17 8.52
CA ARG A 23 -0.02 17.40 8.49
C ARG A 23 -0.61 17.25 7.07
N TRP A 24 -0.60 18.30 6.26
CA TRP A 24 -1.16 18.23 4.91
C TRP A 24 -0.37 17.31 3.98
N GLN A 25 0.95 17.18 4.18
CA GLN A 25 1.79 16.26 3.41
C GLN A 25 1.45 14.81 3.71
N ARG A 26 1.16 14.47 4.98
CA ARG A 26 0.70 13.14 5.36
C ARG A 26 -0.69 12.81 4.81
N ILE A 27 -1.58 13.80 4.71
CA ILE A 27 -2.87 13.64 4.03
C ILE A 27 -2.63 13.39 2.53
N ALA A 28 -1.76 14.16 1.88
CA ALA A 28 -1.40 13.97 0.48
C ALA A 28 -0.79 12.58 0.23
N ALA A 29 0.08 12.08 1.12
CA ALA A 29 0.61 10.72 1.06
C ALA A 29 -0.51 9.67 1.07
N ARG A 30 -1.51 9.82 1.95
CA ARG A 30 -2.66 8.90 2.03
C ARG A 30 -3.54 8.97 0.79
N LEU A 31 -3.83 10.17 0.30
CA LEU A 31 -4.60 10.37 -0.93
C LEU A 31 -3.89 9.73 -2.13
N LEU A 32 -2.58 9.93 -2.27
CA LEU A 32 -1.77 9.35 -3.33
C LEU A 32 -1.77 7.82 -3.25
N ALA A 33 -1.46 7.24 -2.08
CA ALA A 33 -1.43 5.79 -1.89
C ALA A 33 -2.79 5.13 -2.17
N GLY A 34 -3.89 5.74 -1.72
CA GLY A 34 -5.24 5.30 -2.05
C GLY A 34 -5.56 5.43 -3.54
N SER A 35 -5.14 6.52 -4.19
CA SER A 35 -5.42 6.74 -5.61
C SER A 35 -4.78 5.72 -6.55
N ILE A 36 -3.65 5.12 -6.15
CA ILE A 36 -2.95 4.07 -6.90
C ILE A 36 -3.25 2.66 -6.36
N GLY A 37 -4.17 2.57 -5.38
CA GLY A 37 -4.71 1.33 -4.83
C GLY A 37 -3.81 0.56 -3.87
N TYR A 38 -2.73 1.17 -3.37
CA TYR A 38 -1.88 0.57 -2.34
C TYR A 38 -2.25 1.15 -0.96
N PHE A 39 -3.47 0.85 -0.51
CA PHE A 39 -4.15 1.56 0.58
C PHE A 39 -3.60 1.28 1.98
N GLN A 40 -2.85 0.19 2.16
CA GLN A 40 -2.21 -0.18 3.43
C GLN A 40 -0.85 0.50 3.65
N MET A 41 -0.32 1.21 2.64
CA MET A 41 1.05 1.73 2.61
C MET A 41 1.47 2.43 3.90
N LEU A 42 0.66 3.38 4.40
CA LEU A 42 1.06 4.25 5.49
C LEU A 42 1.20 3.50 6.81
N GLU A 43 0.32 2.53 7.03
CA GLU A 43 0.29 1.72 8.24
C GLU A 43 1.36 0.63 8.22
N GLU A 44 1.58 -0.07 7.10
CA GLU A 44 2.70 -1.03 6.96
C GLU A 44 4.07 -0.33 6.97
N HIS A 45 4.16 0.92 6.50
CA HIS A 45 5.44 1.63 6.46
C HIS A 45 6.08 1.77 7.85
N ARG A 46 5.24 1.91 8.88
CA ARG A 46 5.71 2.00 10.26
C ARG A 46 6.44 0.73 10.69
N SER A 47 5.95 -0.45 10.31
CA SER A 47 6.62 -1.71 10.61
C SER A 47 7.87 -1.90 9.77
N HIS A 48 7.84 -1.49 8.50
CA HIS A 48 8.96 -1.62 7.59
C HIS A 48 10.19 -0.87 8.10
N HIS A 49 10.03 0.35 8.65
CA HIS A 49 11.17 1.08 9.24
C HIS A 49 11.61 0.53 10.60
N LEU A 50 10.68 0.03 11.42
CA LEU A 50 11.01 -0.50 12.76
C LEU A 50 11.69 -1.87 12.71
N GLN A 51 11.40 -2.67 11.68
CA GLN A 51 11.85 -4.05 11.55
C GLN A 51 12.47 -4.32 10.17
N ALA A 52 13.07 -3.31 9.53
CA ALA A 52 13.64 -3.43 8.19
C ALA A 52 14.54 -4.67 8.06
N GLY A 53 14.28 -5.53 7.07
CA GLY A 53 15.01 -6.79 6.85
C GLY A 53 14.64 -7.93 7.81
N GLY A 54 13.64 -7.76 8.67
CA GLY A 54 13.11 -8.80 9.53
C GLY A 54 12.47 -9.94 8.74
N ARG A 55 12.66 -11.18 9.18
CA ARG A 55 11.84 -12.30 8.66
C ARG A 55 10.40 -12.23 9.17
N ASP A 56 10.21 -11.68 10.37
CA ASP A 56 8.90 -11.63 11.06
C ASP A 56 7.89 -10.72 10.37
N ASN A 57 8.33 -9.63 9.74
CA ASN A 57 7.46 -8.73 8.98
C ASN A 57 7.31 -9.17 7.50
N GLY A 58 7.99 -10.25 7.09
CA GLY A 58 7.94 -10.81 5.74
C GLY A 58 8.74 -10.05 4.69
N ASP A 59 9.59 -9.08 5.08
CA ASP A 59 10.36 -8.27 4.13
C ASP A 59 11.51 -9.02 3.48
N SER A 60 12.11 -10.00 4.16
CA SER A 60 13.18 -10.81 3.59
C SER A 60 12.62 -12.03 2.83
N PRO A 61 13.11 -12.32 1.61
CA PRO A 61 12.73 -13.53 0.90
C PRO A 61 13.26 -14.79 1.58
N GLU A 62 12.56 -15.91 1.40
CA GLU A 62 13.10 -17.21 1.76
C GLU A 62 14.17 -17.67 0.74
N VAL A 63 15.09 -18.52 1.18
CA VAL A 63 16.13 -19.06 0.30
C VAL A 63 15.47 -19.83 -0.84
N GLN A 64 15.78 -19.47 -2.09
CA GLN A 64 15.19 -20.02 -3.33
C GLN A 64 13.71 -19.68 -3.57
N GLU A 65 13.14 -18.73 -2.84
CA GLU A 65 11.78 -18.27 -3.11
C GLU A 65 11.70 -17.49 -4.43
N SER A 66 10.75 -17.83 -5.30
CA SER A 66 10.52 -17.04 -6.51
C SER A 66 9.94 -15.66 -6.18
N VAL A 67 10.25 -14.65 -6.99
CA VAL A 67 9.70 -13.29 -6.83
C VAL A 67 8.17 -13.26 -6.80
N PHE A 68 7.49 -14.16 -7.50
CA PHE A 68 6.02 -14.24 -7.50
C PHE A 68 5.47 -14.81 -6.19
N ALA A 69 6.08 -15.87 -5.67
CA ALA A 69 5.71 -16.46 -4.38
C ALA A 69 5.95 -15.45 -3.25
N TYR A 70 7.13 -14.82 -3.27
CA TYR A 70 7.47 -13.74 -2.35
C TYR A 70 6.46 -12.60 -2.42
N ALA A 71 6.13 -12.12 -3.62
CA ALA A 71 5.23 -10.98 -3.78
C ALA A 71 3.84 -11.25 -3.19
N MET A 72 3.29 -12.44 -3.42
CA MET A 72 2.01 -12.81 -2.83
C MET A 72 2.11 -12.91 -1.31
N ARG A 73 3.09 -13.67 -0.80
CA ARG A 73 3.30 -13.88 0.64
C ARG A 73 3.51 -12.56 1.37
N ARG A 74 4.40 -11.71 0.87
CA ARG A 74 4.71 -10.42 1.46
C ARG A 74 3.54 -9.45 1.39
N TYR A 75 2.81 -9.37 0.27
CA TYR A 75 1.64 -8.50 0.19
C TYR A 75 0.58 -8.85 1.26
N VAL A 76 0.31 -10.15 1.44
CA VAL A 76 -0.62 -10.62 2.50
C VAL A 76 -0.07 -10.28 3.88
N ARG A 77 1.22 -10.54 4.13
CA ARG A 77 1.86 -10.23 5.41
C ARG A 77 1.87 -8.74 5.71
N SER A 78 2.17 -7.90 4.72
CA SER A 78 2.24 -6.46 4.87
C SER A 78 0.87 -5.87 5.21
N PHE A 79 -0.20 -6.38 4.59
CA PHE A 79 -1.56 -6.03 4.95
C PHE A 79 -1.93 -6.47 6.38
N GLN A 80 -1.57 -7.69 6.80
CA GLN A 80 -1.81 -8.15 8.18
C GLN A 80 -1.11 -7.24 9.21
N VAL A 81 0.17 -6.95 8.97
CA VAL A 81 0.96 -6.09 9.84
C VAL A 81 0.38 -4.67 9.87
N ALA A 82 -0.06 -4.12 8.73
CA ALA A 82 -0.74 -2.83 8.69
C ALA A 82 -1.98 -2.80 9.61
N GLN A 83 -2.81 -3.84 9.58
CA GLN A 83 -4.00 -3.95 10.42
C GLN A 83 -3.64 -4.05 11.91
N GLU A 84 -2.61 -4.82 12.26
CA GLU A 84 -2.11 -4.93 13.63
C GLU A 84 -1.66 -3.57 14.16
N TRP A 85 -0.90 -2.80 13.37
CA TRP A 85 -0.45 -1.47 13.75
C TRP A 85 -1.59 -0.45 13.85
N GLU A 86 -2.58 -0.50 12.96
CA GLU A 86 -3.75 0.36 13.06
C GLU A 86 -4.56 0.05 14.32
N HIS A 87 -4.75 -1.23 14.64
CA HIS A 87 -5.45 -1.65 15.85
C HIS A 87 -4.71 -1.22 17.12
N LEU A 88 -3.39 -1.40 17.17
CA LEU A 88 -2.57 -0.94 18.30
C LEU A 88 -2.65 0.58 18.49
N ASP A 89 -2.62 1.35 17.39
CA ASP A 89 -2.75 2.81 17.43
C ASP A 89 -4.17 3.25 17.85
N GLN A 90 -5.21 2.53 17.42
CA GLN A 90 -6.58 2.74 17.88
C GLN A 90 -6.70 2.56 19.40
N LEU A 91 -6.13 1.48 19.95
CA LEU A 91 -6.12 1.24 21.40
C LEU A 91 -5.34 2.33 22.16
N ARG A 92 -4.16 2.72 21.66
CA ARG A 92 -3.32 3.76 22.29
C ARG A 92 -3.99 5.14 22.30
N CYS A 93 -4.73 5.47 21.24
CA CYS A 93 -5.38 6.78 21.10
C CYS A 93 -6.86 6.79 21.50
N GLY A 94 -7.42 5.66 21.98
CA GLY A 94 -8.85 5.55 22.28
C GLY A 94 -9.77 5.72 21.08
N ARG A 95 -9.30 5.43 19.86
CA ARG A 95 -10.13 5.51 18.64
C ARG A 95 -11.00 4.26 18.51
N ALA A 96 -12.25 4.46 18.11
CA ALA A 96 -13.15 3.34 17.85
C ALA A 96 -12.68 2.50 16.66
N ARG A 97 -12.95 1.19 16.71
CA ARG A 97 -12.48 0.21 15.70
C ARG A 97 -12.99 0.51 14.29
N TRP A 98 -14.17 1.13 14.16
CA TRP A 98 -14.75 1.55 12.88
C TRP A 98 -13.98 2.72 12.24
N ASN A 99 -13.25 3.52 13.03
CA ASN A 99 -12.40 4.58 12.51
C ASN A 99 -11.03 4.01 12.09
N ASN A 100 -11.05 3.11 11.12
CA ASN A 100 -9.88 2.44 10.58
C ASN A 100 -9.32 3.22 9.38
N ARG A 101 -8.09 3.70 9.51
CA ARG A 101 -7.44 4.54 8.48
C ARG A 101 -7.15 3.78 7.18
N ILE A 102 -6.92 2.47 7.25
CA ILE A 102 -6.73 1.61 6.07
C ILE A 102 -8.07 1.52 5.31
N ALA A 103 -9.18 1.35 6.02
CA ALA A 103 -10.51 1.32 5.40
C ALA A 103 -10.86 2.65 4.72
N TRP A 104 -10.59 3.79 5.37
CA TRP A 104 -10.76 5.11 4.74
C TRP A 104 -9.90 5.29 3.50
N THR A 105 -8.67 4.77 3.51
CA THR A 105 -7.78 4.82 2.34
C THR A 105 -8.27 3.90 1.22
N ALA A 106 -8.80 2.72 1.56
CA ALA A 106 -9.42 1.82 0.59
C ALA A 106 -10.67 2.43 -0.07
N LEU A 107 -11.44 3.26 0.65
CA LEU A 107 -12.55 4.01 0.05
C LEU A 107 -12.09 5.00 -1.02
N ILE A 108 -10.89 5.59 -0.88
CA ILE A 108 -10.29 6.42 -1.94
C ILE A 108 -10.00 5.55 -3.17
N THR A 109 -9.41 4.37 -2.98
CA THR A 109 -9.20 3.40 -4.07
C THR A 109 -10.50 3.05 -4.78
N MET A 110 -11.57 2.79 -4.01
CA MET A 110 -12.89 2.46 -4.55
C MET A 110 -13.50 3.64 -5.31
N ALA A 111 -13.34 4.87 -4.82
CA ALA A 111 -13.80 6.07 -5.50
C ALA A 111 -13.07 6.27 -6.84
N VAL A 112 -11.73 6.10 -6.87
CA VAL A 112 -10.96 6.19 -8.12
C VAL A 112 -11.35 5.08 -9.09
N MET A 113 -11.49 3.85 -8.61
CA MET A 113 -11.98 2.72 -9.41
C MET A 113 -13.37 3.01 -10.01
N ALA A 114 -14.27 3.60 -9.23
CA ALA A 114 -15.59 4.01 -9.70
C ALA A 114 -15.50 5.09 -10.78
N CYS A 115 -14.60 6.08 -10.65
CA CYS A 115 -14.35 7.07 -11.70
C CYS A 115 -13.92 6.42 -13.03
N PHE A 116 -13.02 5.43 -12.98
CA PHE A 116 -12.67 4.65 -14.18
C PHE A 116 -13.87 3.87 -14.73
N GLY A 117 -14.70 3.30 -13.85
CA GLY A 117 -15.94 2.64 -14.21
C GLY A 117 -16.97 3.56 -14.86
N LEU A 118 -17.09 4.80 -14.42
CA LEU A 118 -18.00 5.79 -14.99
C LEU A 118 -17.55 6.24 -16.39
N VAL A 119 -16.24 6.36 -16.62
CA VAL A 119 -15.69 6.84 -17.91
C VAL A 119 -15.63 5.72 -18.97
N ALA A 120 -15.25 4.50 -18.58
CA ALA A 120 -14.95 3.41 -19.51
C ALA A 120 -15.74 2.12 -19.24
N GLY A 121 -16.75 2.17 -18.37
CA GLY A 121 -17.54 1.01 -17.96
C GLY A 121 -16.70 -0.05 -17.25
N TRP A 122 -17.11 -1.32 -17.37
CA TRP A 122 -16.40 -2.45 -16.77
C TRP A 122 -14.94 -2.57 -17.23
N ARG A 123 -14.63 -2.13 -18.46
CA ARG A 123 -13.25 -2.12 -18.99
C ARG A 123 -12.35 -1.17 -18.19
N GLY A 124 -12.88 -0.02 -17.76
CA GLY A 124 -12.16 0.91 -16.89
C GLY A 124 -11.85 0.30 -15.53
N VAL A 125 -12.82 -0.41 -14.95
CA VAL A 125 -12.63 -1.14 -13.68
C VAL A 125 -11.54 -2.21 -13.81
N VAL A 126 -11.60 -3.04 -14.86
CA VAL A 126 -10.58 -4.07 -15.11
C VAL A 126 -9.21 -3.42 -15.35
N PHE A 127 -9.14 -2.37 -16.16
CA PHE A 127 -7.90 -1.64 -16.42
C PHE A 127 -7.27 -1.13 -15.12
N HIS A 128 -8.04 -0.42 -14.29
CA HIS A 128 -7.53 0.11 -13.03
C HIS A 128 -7.18 -1.01 -12.05
N GLY A 129 -7.94 -2.12 -12.02
CA GLY A 129 -7.58 -3.31 -11.26
C GLY A 129 -6.22 -3.90 -11.64
N LEU A 130 -5.92 -3.99 -12.94
CA LEU A 130 -4.61 -4.43 -13.42
C LEU A 130 -3.48 -3.46 -13.03
N VAL A 131 -3.76 -2.15 -13.01
CA VAL A 131 -2.80 -1.13 -12.54
C VAL A 131 -2.51 -1.29 -11.06
N ILE A 132 -3.52 -1.52 -10.23
CA ILE A 132 -3.35 -1.78 -8.79
C ILE A 132 -2.52 -3.05 -8.57
N LEU A 133 -2.89 -4.15 -9.25
CA LEU A 133 -2.17 -5.42 -9.15
C LEU A 133 -0.71 -5.26 -9.55
N GLY A 134 -0.46 -4.57 -10.66
CA GLY A 134 0.88 -4.24 -11.09
C GLY A 134 1.62 -3.42 -10.03
N THR A 135 1.01 -2.35 -9.54
CA THR A 135 1.63 -1.45 -8.55
C THR A 135 2.01 -2.22 -7.28
N ALA A 136 1.12 -3.08 -6.79
CA ALA A 136 1.39 -3.98 -5.68
C ALA A 136 2.57 -4.90 -5.98
N PHE A 137 2.58 -5.57 -7.14
CA PHE A 137 3.68 -6.45 -7.55
C PHE A 137 5.01 -5.71 -7.64
N THR A 138 5.06 -4.54 -8.27
CA THR A 138 6.29 -3.73 -8.37
C THR A 138 6.84 -3.37 -7.01
N MET A 139 5.97 -3.00 -6.05
CA MET A 139 6.43 -2.69 -4.70
C MET A 139 7.09 -3.91 -4.04
N GLN A 140 6.50 -5.10 -4.21
CA GLN A 140 7.12 -6.32 -3.67
C GLN A 140 8.41 -6.67 -4.41
N ALA A 141 8.43 -6.57 -5.74
CA ALA A 141 9.61 -6.88 -6.53
C ALA A 141 10.80 -5.96 -6.18
N ILE A 142 10.54 -4.69 -5.88
CA ILE A 142 11.57 -3.77 -5.40
C ILE A 142 12.12 -4.26 -4.05
N THR A 143 11.25 -4.60 -3.10
CA THR A 143 11.71 -5.11 -1.79
C THR A 143 12.45 -6.44 -1.89
N TYR A 144 12.03 -7.32 -2.80
CA TYR A 144 12.70 -8.59 -3.09
C TYR A 144 14.15 -8.39 -3.57
N ILE A 145 14.43 -7.31 -4.30
CA ILE A 145 15.78 -7.00 -4.78
C ILE A 145 16.62 -6.30 -3.69
N GLN A 146 15.96 -5.64 -2.73
CA GLN A 146 16.63 -4.92 -1.64
C GLN A 146 17.16 -5.83 -0.53
N HIS A 147 16.61 -7.04 -0.37
CA HIS A 147 16.92 -7.99 0.70
C HIS A 147 17.34 -9.35 0.14
#